data_AF-A0A968YGK9-F1
#
_entry.id   AF-A0A968YGK9-F1
#
_cell.length_a   1.000
_cell.length_b   1.000
_cell.length_c   1.000
_cell.angle_alpha   90.00
_cell.angle_beta   90.00
_cell.angle_gamma   90.00
#
_symmetry.space_group_name_H-M   'P 1'
#
loop_
_entity.id
_entity.type
_entity.pdbx_description
1 polymer ?
#
loop_
_entity_poly.entity_id
_entity_poly.type
_entity_poly.pdbx_seq_one_letter_code
_entity_poly.pdbx_strand_id
1 'polypeptide(L)'
;QPKSRNRCQGFAGKAVESVVGEVSKDAVLEFVDELESGEAIALGASYEENVGEWVSEIAAYFQSTTADSVSIRELSKVTKLSPVKVWIAGLLGFRLIQTKDFYSLDGVMIYV
;
A
#
# COMPACT_ATOMS: atom_id res chain seq x y z
N GLN A 1 34.55 -64.48 -11.50
CA GLN A 1 34.83 -63.20 -10.81
C GLN A 1 33.93 -62.11 -11.40
N PRO A 2 33.00 -61.48 -10.66
CA PRO A 2 32.33 -60.28 -11.14
C PRO A 2 33.10 -59.01 -10.69
N LYS A 3 33.19 -58.06 -11.63
CA LYS A 3 33.90 -56.79 -11.53
C LYS A 3 33.25 -55.83 -10.51
N SER A 4 34.12 -55.13 -9.79
CA SER A 4 33.83 -54.00 -8.89
C SER A 4 32.92 -52.94 -9.53
N ARG A 5 31.90 -52.47 -8.79
CA ARG A 5 31.07 -51.32 -9.15
C ARG A 5 31.80 -50.03 -8.76
N ASN A 6 32.13 -49.21 -9.75
CA ASN A 6 32.68 -47.89 -9.51
C ASN A 6 31.62 -46.93 -8.94
N ARG A 7 32.06 -46.19 -7.93
CA ARG A 7 31.34 -45.21 -7.10
C ARG A 7 30.65 -44.11 -7.90
N CYS A 8 29.60 -43.58 -7.26
CA CYS A 8 28.75 -42.46 -7.65
C CYS A 8 29.50 -41.37 -8.44
N GLN A 9 28.97 -41.03 -9.62
CA GLN A 9 29.30 -39.80 -10.30
C GLN A 9 28.76 -38.63 -9.46
N GLY A 10 29.69 -37.85 -8.89
CA GLY A 10 29.39 -36.54 -8.32
C GLY A 10 28.93 -35.58 -9.42
N PHE A 11 28.15 -34.59 -9.02
CA PHE A 11 27.67 -33.49 -9.86
C PHE A 11 28.84 -32.84 -10.63
N ALA A 12 28.76 -32.82 -11.96
CA ALA A 12 29.74 -32.16 -12.84
C ALA A 12 29.34 -30.72 -13.20
N GLY A 13 28.55 -30.07 -12.34
CA GLY A 13 28.27 -28.63 -12.44
C GLY A 13 29.39 -27.84 -11.76
N LYS A 14 29.72 -26.65 -12.28
CA LYS A 14 30.59 -25.70 -11.57
C LYS A 14 30.10 -25.58 -10.13
N ALA A 15 31.02 -25.70 -9.17
CA ALA A 15 30.73 -25.40 -7.77
C ALA A 15 30.17 -23.98 -7.71
N VAL A 16 28.89 -23.86 -7.37
CA VAL A 16 28.32 -22.56 -7.01
C VAL A 16 28.85 -22.31 -5.61
N GLU A 17 29.68 -21.29 -5.45
CA GLU A 17 30.15 -20.89 -4.13
C GLU A 17 28.92 -20.58 -3.28
N SER A 18 28.72 -21.37 -2.23
CA SER A 18 27.68 -21.12 -1.25
C SER A 18 28.01 -19.79 -0.58
N VAL A 19 27.12 -18.79 -0.72
CA VAL A 19 27.20 -17.49 -0.02
C VAL A 19 26.80 -17.65 1.45
N VAL A 20 27.12 -18.79 2.06
CA VAL A 20 26.89 -19.05 3.47
C VAL A 20 28.25 -18.97 4.13
N GLY A 21 28.64 -17.72 4.42
CA GLY A 21 29.81 -17.43 5.24
C GLY A 21 29.47 -17.55 6.72
N GLU A 22 30.50 -17.64 7.56
CA GLU A 22 30.34 -17.57 9.01
C GLU A 22 29.82 -16.17 9.38
N VAL A 23 28.61 -16.11 9.95
CA VAL A 23 28.01 -14.86 10.43
C VAL A 23 28.20 -14.81 11.94
N SER A 24 28.73 -13.71 12.45
CA SER A 24 28.89 -13.55 13.90
C SER A 24 27.52 -13.47 14.57
N LYS A 25 27.41 -14.10 15.75
CA LYS A 25 26.18 -14.03 16.55
C LYS A 25 25.79 -12.59 16.87
N ASP A 26 26.77 -11.72 17.09
CA ASP A 26 26.54 -10.31 17.40
C ASP A 26 25.89 -9.58 16.22
N ALA A 27 26.30 -9.86 14.98
CA ALA A 27 25.68 -9.28 13.78
C ALA A 27 24.24 -9.78 13.57
N VAL A 28 23.94 -11.02 13.97
CA VAL A 28 22.57 -11.56 13.93
C VAL A 28 21.70 -10.88 14.98
N LEU A 29 22.23 -10.63 16.19
CA LEU A 29 21.49 -9.96 17.25
C LEU A 29 21.23 -8.49 16.93
N GLU A 30 22.22 -7.78 16.38
CA GLU A 30 22.06 -6.41 15.91
C GLU A 30 20.97 -6.30 14.83
N PHE A 31 20.94 -7.25 13.88
CA PHE A 31 19.90 -7.30 12.85
C PHE A 31 18.50 -7.59 13.41
N VAL A 32 18.40 -8.43 14.44
CA VAL A 32 17.12 -8.70 15.13
C VAL A 32 16.66 -7.46 15.90
N ASP A 33 17.55 -6.78 16.61
CA ASP A 33 17.26 -5.53 17.32
C ASP A 33 16.79 -4.44 16.34
N GLU A 34 17.40 -4.37 15.15
CA GLU A 34 17.01 -3.43 14.09
C GLU A 34 15.61 -3.75 13.55
N LEU A 35 15.26 -5.03 13.37
CA LEU A 35 13.91 -5.47 12.97
C LEU A 35 12.85 -5.20 14.04
N GLU A 36 13.15 -5.45 15.32
CA GLU A 36 12.24 -5.16 16.44
C GLU A 36 12.03 -3.65 16.61
N SER A 37 13.05 -2.83 16.34
CA SER A 37 12.91 -1.37 16.28
C SER A 37 11.99 -0.89 15.14
N GLY A 38 11.86 -1.70 14.07
CA GLY A 38 10.97 -1.42 12.94
C GLY A 38 9.48 -1.46 13.31
N GLU A 39 9.10 -2.21 14.34
CA GLU A 39 7.71 -2.26 14.84
C GLU A 39 7.28 -0.91 15.43
N ALA A 40 8.19 -0.22 16.13
CA ALA A 40 7.97 1.13 16.63
C ALA A 40 7.87 2.16 15.49
N ILE A 41 8.58 1.96 14.39
CA ILE A 41 8.49 2.80 13.17
C ILE A 41 7.15 2.55 12.46
N ALA A 42 6.70 1.30 12.36
CA ALA A 42 5.40 0.94 11.77
C ALA A 42 4.22 1.50 12.59
N LEU A 43 4.33 1.48 13.93
CA LEU A 43 3.36 2.10 14.84
C LEU A 43 3.44 3.63 14.82
N GLY A 44 4.62 4.23 14.67
CA GLY A 44 4.77 5.68 14.46
C GLY A 44 4.27 6.15 13.09
N ALA A 45 4.26 5.25 12.10
CA ALA A 45 3.71 5.47 10.75
C ALA A 45 2.22 5.11 10.63
N SER A 46 1.60 4.58 11.69
CA SER A 46 0.14 4.49 11.83
C SER A 46 -0.42 5.90 11.96
N TYR A 47 -0.48 6.60 10.83
CA TYR A 47 -1.18 7.86 10.68
C TYR A 47 -2.62 7.65 11.15
N GLU A 48 -3.03 8.33 12.23
CA GLU A 48 -4.44 8.50 12.55
C GLU A 48 -5.07 9.34 11.44
N GLU A 49 -5.48 8.67 10.37
CA GLU A 49 -6.26 9.28 9.31
C GLU A 49 -7.65 9.58 9.87
N ASN A 50 -7.92 10.86 10.19
CA ASN A 50 -9.25 11.28 10.59
C ASN A 50 -10.18 11.35 9.36
N VAL A 51 -10.61 10.18 8.89
CA VAL A 51 -11.54 10.04 7.77
C VAL A 51 -12.87 10.74 8.06
N GLY A 52 -13.28 10.77 9.33
CA GLY A 52 -14.51 11.44 9.77
C GLY A 52 -14.53 12.94 9.46
N GLU A 53 -13.38 13.62 9.62
CA GLU A 53 -13.22 15.02 9.20
C GLU A 53 -13.41 15.19 7.70
N TRP A 54 -12.82 14.31 6.88
CA TRP A 54 -12.91 14.42 5.42
C TRP A 54 -14.34 14.18 4.92
N VAL A 55 -15.04 13.21 5.50
CA VAL A 55 -16.46 12.96 5.20
C VAL A 55 -17.31 14.16 5.61
N SER A 56 -17.04 14.75 6.77
CA SER A 56 -17.77 15.92 7.27
C SER A 56 -17.54 17.15 6.39
N GLU A 57 -16.32 17.38 5.92
CA GLU A 57 -15.98 18.49 5.03
C GLU A 57 -16.65 18.36 3.65
N ILE A 58 -16.71 17.14 3.09
CA ILE A 58 -17.45 16.86 1.86
C ILE A 58 -18.96 17.02 2.07
N ALA A 59 -19.50 16.55 3.20
CA ALA A 59 -20.92 16.72 3.52
C ALA A 59 -21.29 18.21 3.66
N ALA A 60 -20.43 19.00 4.31
CA ALA A 60 -20.61 20.45 4.42
C ALA A 60 -20.61 21.14 3.05
N TYR A 61 -19.75 20.70 2.11
CA TYR A 61 -19.80 21.17 0.73
C TYR A 61 -21.18 20.93 0.10
N PHE A 62 -21.70 19.71 0.17
CA PHE A 62 -23.04 19.39 -0.37
C PHE A 62 -24.17 20.15 0.33
N GLN A 63 -24.07 20.41 1.63
CA GLN A 63 -25.06 21.22 2.34
C GLN A 63 -25.04 22.70 1.92
N SER A 64 -23.88 23.21 1.50
CA SER A 64 -23.71 24.61 1.07
C SER A 64 -24.10 24.87 -0.39
N THR A 65 -24.43 23.82 -1.15
CA THR A 65 -24.65 23.86 -2.59
C THR A 65 -25.95 23.13 -2.94
N THR A 66 -26.62 23.53 -4.03
CA THR A 66 -27.84 22.85 -4.50
C THR A 66 -27.55 21.70 -5.48
N ALA A 67 -26.30 21.27 -5.58
CA ALA A 67 -25.87 20.22 -6.49
C ALA A 67 -25.89 18.88 -5.76
N ASP A 68 -26.59 17.90 -6.32
CA ASP A 68 -26.67 16.54 -5.77
C ASP A 68 -25.45 15.69 -6.13
N SER A 69 -24.57 16.21 -7.00
CA SER A 69 -23.38 15.49 -7.45
C SER A 69 -22.23 16.41 -7.85
N VAL A 70 -21.01 15.91 -7.70
CA VAL A 70 -19.77 16.62 -8.04
C VAL A 70 -18.69 15.63 -8.47
N SER A 71 -17.81 16.03 -9.38
CA SER A 71 -16.68 15.18 -9.75
C SER A 71 -15.64 15.15 -8.63
N ILE A 72 -14.92 14.03 -8.48
CA ILE A 72 -13.84 13.91 -7.48
C ILE A 72 -12.78 15.01 -7.66
N ARG A 73 -12.47 15.34 -8.91
CA ARG A 73 -11.53 16.41 -9.26
C ARG A 73 -12.01 17.77 -8.75
N GLU A 74 -13.27 18.10 -9.00
CA GLU A 74 -13.84 19.38 -8.58
C GLU A 74 -13.88 19.46 -7.06
N LEU A 75 -14.30 18.37 -6.40
CA LEU A 75 -14.38 18.30 -4.96
C LEU A 75 -13.01 18.48 -4.30
N SER A 76 -11.96 17.83 -4.83
CA SER A 76 -10.57 18.02 -4.38
C SER A 76 -10.10 19.47 -4.47
N LYS A 77 -10.52 20.22 -5.50
CA LYS A 77 -10.18 21.64 -5.63
C LYS A 77 -10.91 22.49 -4.59
N VAL A 78 -12.20 22.23 -4.37
CA VAL A 78 -13.04 23.05 -3.48
C VAL A 78 -12.72 22.80 -2.01
N THR A 79 -12.63 21.53 -1.59
CA THR A 79 -12.31 21.17 -0.20
C THR A 79 -10.83 21.27 0.12
N LYS A 80 -9.97 21.45 -0.91
CA LYS A 80 -8.50 21.40 -0.80
C LYS A 80 -7.97 20.08 -0.23
N LEU A 81 -8.82 19.05 -0.16
CA LEU A 81 -8.41 17.70 0.18
C LEU A 81 -7.60 17.10 -0.96
N SER A 82 -6.59 16.30 -0.61
CA SER A 82 -5.86 15.54 -1.62
C SER A 82 -6.80 14.56 -2.33
N PRO A 83 -6.56 14.21 -3.60
CA PRO A 83 -7.41 13.27 -4.33
C PRO A 83 -7.62 11.95 -3.58
N VAL A 84 -6.59 11.45 -2.88
CA VAL A 84 -6.66 10.22 -2.08
C VAL A 84 -7.66 10.36 -0.93
N LYS A 85 -7.63 11.48 -0.18
CA LYS A 85 -8.56 11.74 0.92
C LYS A 85 -10.00 11.82 0.42
N VAL A 86 -10.22 12.49 -0.71
CA VAL A 86 -11.55 12.57 -1.35
C VAL A 86 -12.03 11.19 -1.78
N TRP A 87 -11.14 10.36 -2.33
CA TRP A 87 -11.45 8.98 -2.69
C TRP A 87 -11.83 8.11 -1.49
N ILE A 88 -11.05 8.15 -0.42
CA ILE A 88 -11.32 7.38 0.81
C ILE A 88 -12.64 7.82 1.44
N ALA A 89 -12.84 9.14 1.60
CA ALA A 89 -14.08 9.68 2.14
C ALA A 89 -15.28 9.36 1.23
N GLY A 90 -15.11 9.43 -0.09
CA GLY A 90 -16.12 9.05 -1.08
C GLY A 90 -16.53 7.59 -0.96
N LEU A 91 -15.57 6.66 -0.83
CA LEU A 91 -15.83 5.21 -0.70
C LEU A 91 -16.55 4.85 0.60
N LEU A 92 -16.31 5.62 1.67
CA LEU A 92 -16.81 5.30 3.01
C LEU A 92 -18.08 6.07 3.39
N GLY A 93 -18.31 7.24 2.80
CA GLY A 93 -19.40 8.14 3.19
C GLY A 93 -20.42 8.47 2.10
N PHE A 94 -20.16 8.13 0.83
CA PHE A 94 -20.96 8.63 -0.30
C PHE A 94 -21.15 7.58 -1.40
N ARG A 95 -22.00 7.88 -2.39
CA ARG A 95 -22.17 7.05 -3.57
C ARG A 95 -21.22 7.51 -4.68
N LEU A 96 -20.37 6.59 -5.13
CA LEU A 96 -19.47 6.80 -6.26
C LEU A 96 -20.06 6.17 -7.52
N ILE A 97 -20.24 6.97 -8.57
CA ILE A 97 -20.72 6.48 -9.87
C ILE A 97 -19.67 6.83 -10.92
N GLN A 98 -19.22 5.81 -11.64
CA GLN A 98 -18.43 5.99 -12.84
C GLN A 98 -19.38 6.36 -13.99
N THR A 99 -19.23 7.57 -14.53
CA THR A 99 -20.08 8.11 -15.60
C THR A 99 -19.39 8.11 -16.96
N LYS A 100 -18.06 7.94 -16.99
CA LYS A 100 -17.24 7.89 -18.20
C LYS A 100 -16.15 6.83 -18.09
N ASP A 101 -15.35 6.69 -19.13
CA ASP A 101 -14.20 5.79 -19.15
C ASP A 101 -13.25 6.00 -17.96
N PHE A 102 -12.60 4.90 -17.56
CA PHE A 102 -11.77 4.84 -16.34
C PHE A 102 -10.65 5.89 -16.29
N TYR A 103 -10.08 6.26 -17.45
CA TYR A 103 -9.00 7.24 -17.55
C TYR A 103 -9.49 8.69 -17.71
N SER A 104 -10.81 8.92 -17.70
CA SER A 104 -11.37 10.27 -17.70
C SER A 104 -11.25 10.88 -16.31
N LEU A 105 -10.62 12.06 -16.24
CA LEU A 105 -10.42 12.80 -14.98
C LEU A 105 -11.72 13.26 -14.31
N ASP A 106 -12.80 13.37 -15.10
CA ASP A 106 -14.17 13.65 -14.64
C ASP A 106 -15.09 12.44 -14.83
N GLY A 107 -14.51 11.23 -14.86
CA GLY A 107 -15.25 9.99 -15.07
C GLY A 107 -15.89 9.41 -13.81
N VAL A 108 -15.59 9.98 -12.64
CA VAL A 108 -16.13 9.52 -11.37
C VAL A 108 -16.78 10.69 -10.63
N MET A 109 -18.05 10.48 -10.29
CA MET A 109 -18.91 11.44 -9.62
C MET A 109 -19.24 10.93 -8.21
N ILE A 110 -19.24 11.85 -7.24
CA ILE A 110 -19.71 11.63 -5.87
C ILE A 110 -21.11 12.21 -5.76
N TYR A 111 -22.02 11.45 -5.13
CA TYR A 111 -23.39 11.82 -4.84
C TYR A 111 -23.68 11.74 -3.35
N VAL A 112 -24.52 12.64 -2.84
CA VAL A 112 -25.08 12.60 -1.49
C VAL A 112 -26.39 11.80 -1.44
#